data_AF-A0A2K8NQP1-F1
#
_entry.id   AF-A0A2K8NQP1-F1
#
_cell.length_a   1.000
_cell.length_b   1.000
_cell.length_c   1.000
_cell.angle_alpha   90.00
_cell.angle_beta   90.00
_cell.angle_gamma   90.00
#
_symmetry.space_group_name_H-M   'P 1'
#
loop_
_entity.id
_entity.type
_entity.pdbx_description
1 polymer ?
#
loop_
_entity_poly.entity_id
_entity_poly.type
_entity_poly.pdbx_seq_one_letter_code
_entity_poly.pdbx_strand_id
1 'polypeptide(L)'
;MELTTWTIYQGKDLKNIENKVITQGEFPFLLLRPDLNKGNEVLGLAIIDDYVASAVMDLVNRPLGAKELTEIFKDKMGLVNTKNIQDYKLKDENISQKPIQAQNIKTLMETYNILIKEKPITFNTEDYDTDQKVKDKQNVFLELNFQNMPTHQLINAINSGMTDFYKRLNELREPTLTEHERQEKMLQMNGLETNLIFFFEQTLKRMDEIIAQQDKRIKELEATTKQPNIQDEPNKNEN
;
A
#
# COMPACT_ATOMS: atom_id res chain seq x y z
N MET A 1 9.40 -21.20 7.44
CA MET A 1 8.46 -20.67 8.46
C MET A 1 7.23 -20.17 7.75
N GLU A 2 6.04 -20.35 8.30
CA GLU A 2 4.83 -19.73 7.72
C GLU A 2 4.59 -18.37 8.35
N LEU A 3 4.29 -17.37 7.52
CA LEU A 3 3.99 -16.01 7.91
C LEU A 3 2.65 -15.58 7.31
N THR A 4 1.90 -14.76 8.02
CA THR A 4 0.61 -14.24 7.59
C THR A 4 0.66 -12.72 7.48
N THR A 5 0.24 -12.16 6.35
CA THR A 5 0.17 -10.69 6.19
C THR A 5 -0.80 -10.06 7.19
N TRP A 6 -0.64 -8.76 7.45
CA TRP A 6 -1.40 -7.98 8.43
C TRP A 6 -1.31 -8.51 9.86
N THR A 7 -0.28 -9.31 10.16
CA THR A 7 -0.05 -9.91 11.47
C THR A 7 1.22 -9.34 12.09
N ILE A 8 1.23 -9.22 13.42
CA ILE A 8 2.36 -8.65 14.15
C ILE A 8 3.36 -9.75 14.48
N TYR A 9 4.62 -9.52 14.13
CA TYR A 9 5.75 -10.39 14.45
C TYR A 9 6.83 -9.59 15.18
N GLN A 10 7.75 -10.32 15.81
CA GLN A 10 8.95 -9.75 16.38
C GLN A 10 10.02 -9.75 15.30
N GLY A 11 10.52 -8.57 14.94
CA GLY A 11 11.56 -8.37 13.94
C GLY A 11 12.84 -7.82 14.56
N LYS A 12 13.91 -7.85 13.77
CA LYS A 12 15.19 -7.22 14.12
C LYS A 12 15.83 -6.57 12.89
N ASP A 13 16.44 -5.40 13.12
CA ASP A 13 17.16 -4.59 12.15
C ASP A 13 16.31 -4.14 10.95
N LEU A 14 15.43 -3.15 11.19
CA LEU A 14 14.61 -2.53 10.15
C LEU A 14 15.50 -1.69 9.22
N LYS A 15 15.39 -1.92 7.92
CA LYS A 15 16.09 -1.14 6.89
C LYS A 15 15.10 -0.49 5.94
N ASN A 16 15.44 0.66 5.37
CA ASN A 16 14.69 1.20 4.25
C ASN A 16 15.05 0.46 2.95
N ILE A 17 14.40 0.83 1.84
CA ILE A 17 14.66 0.26 0.51
C ILE A 17 16.10 0.49 -0.01
N GLU A 18 16.82 1.45 0.58
CA GLU A 18 18.23 1.78 0.26
C GLU A 18 19.21 1.04 1.19
N ASN A 19 18.74 0.03 1.95
CA ASN A 19 19.49 -0.70 2.98
C ASN A 19 19.98 0.15 4.16
N LYS A 20 19.55 1.42 4.29
CA LYS A 20 19.86 2.25 5.46
C LYS A 20 19.04 1.77 6.65
N VAL A 21 19.72 1.58 7.77
CA VAL A 21 19.06 1.15 9.01
C VAL A 21 18.13 2.25 9.52
N ILE A 22 16.85 1.93 9.66
CA ILE A 22 15.82 2.78 10.30
C ILE A 22 15.82 2.53 11.81
N THR A 23 15.97 1.28 12.23
CA THR A 23 15.96 0.89 13.65
C THR A 23 16.80 -0.36 13.88
N GLN A 24 17.57 -0.34 14.96
CA GLN A 24 18.37 -1.46 15.44
C GLN A 24 17.72 -2.11 16.65
N GLY A 25 17.96 -3.41 16.82
CA GLY A 25 17.42 -4.18 17.93
C GLY A 25 16.05 -4.79 17.63
N GLU A 26 15.45 -5.37 18.65
CA GLU A 26 14.18 -6.09 18.56
C GLU A 26 12.99 -5.12 18.67
N PHE A 27 12.07 -5.19 17.71
CA PHE A 27 10.82 -4.43 17.71
C PHE A 27 9.66 -5.26 17.15
N PRO A 28 8.42 -5.04 17.64
CA PRO A 28 7.25 -5.58 16.97
C PRO A 28 7.03 -4.86 15.65
N PHE A 29 6.63 -5.59 14.63
CA PHE A 29 6.31 -5.01 13.33
C PHE A 29 5.11 -5.70 12.70
N LEU A 30 4.31 -4.92 12.01
CA LEU A 30 3.21 -5.40 11.21
C LEU A 30 3.76 -5.89 9.87
N LEU A 31 3.63 -7.19 9.59
CA LEU A 31 4.04 -7.78 8.33
C LEU A 31 3.05 -7.41 7.21
N LEU A 32 3.55 -6.87 6.11
CA LEU A 32 2.71 -6.48 4.98
C LEU A 32 2.77 -7.51 3.84
N ARG A 33 3.97 -7.86 3.37
CA ARG A 33 4.19 -8.84 2.30
C ARG A 33 5.68 -9.22 2.17
N PRO A 34 6.03 -10.29 1.45
CA PRO A 34 7.39 -10.48 0.94
C PRO A 34 7.86 -9.29 0.10
N ASP A 35 9.18 -9.03 0.11
CA ASP A 35 9.77 -8.14 -0.88
C ASP A 35 9.63 -8.75 -2.30
N LEU A 36 9.44 -7.89 -3.30
CA LEU A 36 9.17 -8.33 -4.68
C LEU A 36 10.44 -8.36 -5.54
N ASN A 37 11.55 -7.88 -5.00
CA ASN A 37 12.80 -7.71 -5.73
C ASN A 37 13.94 -8.50 -5.09
N LYS A 38 13.88 -8.74 -3.78
CA LYS A 38 14.91 -9.42 -2.99
C LYS A 38 14.35 -10.60 -2.21
N GLY A 39 15.07 -11.71 -2.27
CA GLY A 39 14.82 -12.87 -1.45
C GLY A 39 15.16 -12.64 0.02
N ASN A 40 14.54 -13.42 0.91
CA ASN A 40 14.69 -13.36 2.36
C ASN A 40 14.32 -12.02 3.01
N GLU A 41 13.58 -11.16 2.34
CA GLU A 41 13.14 -9.89 2.91
C GLU A 41 11.62 -9.79 2.87
N VAL A 42 11.07 -9.15 3.91
CA VAL A 42 9.66 -8.80 3.97
C VAL A 42 9.50 -7.32 4.25
N LEU A 43 8.46 -6.73 3.65
CA LEU A 43 8.03 -5.38 3.91
C LEU A 43 7.11 -5.36 5.14
N GLY A 44 7.30 -4.37 6.00
CA GLY A 44 6.49 -4.18 7.19
C GLY A 44 6.51 -2.76 7.75
N LEU A 45 5.69 -2.53 8.77
CA LEU A 45 5.66 -1.29 9.56
C LEU A 45 6.10 -1.59 10.99
N ALA A 46 7.17 -0.97 11.47
CA ALA A 46 7.62 -1.17 12.84
C ALA A 46 6.82 -0.34 13.86
N ILE A 47 6.63 -0.92 15.03
CA ILE A 47 5.95 -0.32 16.18
C ILE A 47 7.03 0.07 17.19
N ILE A 48 7.40 1.35 17.17
CA ILE A 48 8.44 1.92 18.02
C ILE A 48 7.80 3.07 18.78
N ASP A 49 7.20 2.77 19.92
CA ASP A 49 6.42 3.69 20.73
C ASP A 49 6.77 3.46 22.21
N ASP A 50 6.59 4.47 23.07
CA ASP A 50 6.78 4.30 24.52
C ASP A 50 5.77 3.29 25.09
N TYR A 51 4.63 3.09 24.41
CA TYR A 51 3.55 2.18 24.82
C TYR A 51 3.32 1.04 23.82
N VAL A 52 4.40 0.41 23.33
CA VAL A 52 4.36 -0.70 22.34
C VAL A 52 3.30 -1.75 22.65
N ALA A 53 3.25 -2.25 23.89
CA ALA A 53 2.30 -3.29 24.28
C ALA A 53 0.84 -2.86 24.11
N SER A 54 0.52 -1.61 24.46
CA SER A 54 -0.82 -1.05 24.29
C SER A 54 -1.16 -0.88 22.82
N ALA A 55 -0.24 -0.32 22.03
CA ALA A 55 -0.42 -0.13 20.60
C ALA A 55 -0.68 -1.46 19.87
N VAL A 56 0.08 -2.51 20.21
CA VAL A 56 -0.14 -3.86 19.66
C VAL A 56 -1.52 -4.40 20.02
N MET A 57 -1.92 -4.31 21.29
CA MET A 57 -3.24 -4.79 21.72
C MET A 57 -4.38 -4.02 21.08
N ASP A 58 -4.22 -2.71 20.92
CA ASP A 58 -5.20 -1.86 20.27
C ASP A 58 -5.38 -2.22 18.80
N LEU A 59 -4.29 -2.41 18.06
CA LEU A 59 -4.32 -2.84 16.64
C LEU A 59 -5.10 -4.15 16.45
N VAL A 60 -4.98 -5.06 17.40
CA VAL A 60 -5.54 -6.42 17.33
C VAL A 60 -6.99 -6.48 17.81
N ASN A 61 -7.38 -5.66 18.80
CA ASN A 61 -8.66 -5.83 19.49
C ASN A 61 -9.69 -4.74 19.19
N ARG A 62 -9.30 -3.58 18.63
CA ARG A 62 -10.25 -2.50 18.34
C ARG A 62 -9.96 -1.76 17.02
N PRO A 63 -10.98 -1.16 16.40
CA PRO A 63 -10.75 -0.21 15.30
C PRO A 63 -10.07 1.07 15.83
N LEU A 64 -9.11 1.57 15.07
CA LEU A 64 -8.35 2.78 15.32
C LEU A 64 -8.59 3.80 14.21
N GLY A 65 -8.55 5.09 14.57
CA GLY A 65 -8.62 6.17 13.61
C GLY A 65 -7.32 6.36 12.82
N ALA A 66 -7.40 7.04 11.68
CA ALA A 66 -6.23 7.33 10.84
C ALA A 66 -5.11 8.08 11.59
N LYS A 67 -5.46 8.99 12.52
CA LYS A 67 -4.47 9.71 13.35
C LYS A 67 -3.71 8.78 14.29
N GLU A 68 -4.41 7.92 15.03
CA GLU A 68 -3.80 6.92 15.93
C GLU A 68 -2.84 6.01 15.14
N LEU A 69 -3.28 5.50 13.99
CA LEU A 69 -2.45 4.65 13.12
C LEU A 69 -1.23 5.40 12.55
N THR A 70 -1.38 6.68 12.24
CA THR A 70 -0.26 7.53 11.81
C THR A 70 0.75 7.74 12.94
N GLU A 71 0.28 7.92 14.18
CA GLU A 71 1.16 8.10 15.34
C GLU A 71 1.95 6.84 15.70
N ILE A 72 1.31 5.67 15.62
CA ILE A 72 1.94 4.37 15.87
C ILE A 72 3.09 4.13 14.86
N PHE A 73 2.78 4.21 13.56
CA PHE A 73 3.70 3.76 12.52
C PHE A 73 4.56 4.87 11.90
N LYS A 74 4.09 6.12 11.83
CA LYS A 74 4.81 7.28 11.26
C LYS A 74 5.55 6.95 9.96
N ASP A 75 6.88 7.06 9.95
CA ASP A 75 7.79 6.80 8.83
C ASP A 75 8.51 5.44 8.95
N LYS A 76 8.02 4.54 9.81
CA LYS A 76 8.69 3.29 10.18
C LYS A 76 8.37 2.13 9.23
N MET A 77 8.18 2.42 7.95
CA MET A 77 8.03 1.39 6.91
C MET A 77 9.40 0.92 6.43
N GLY A 78 9.62 -0.39 6.38
CA GLY A 78 10.89 -0.93 5.95
C GLY A 78 10.90 -2.43 5.74
N LEU A 79 12.10 -2.93 5.48
CA LEU A 79 12.42 -4.31 5.20
C LEU A 79 13.06 -4.97 6.42
N VAL A 80 12.64 -6.20 6.70
CA VAL A 80 13.21 -7.08 7.72
C VAL A 80 13.62 -8.39 7.05
N ASN A 81 14.78 -8.93 7.42
CA ASN A 81 15.20 -10.22 6.92
C ASN A 81 14.36 -11.34 7.54
N THR A 82 13.90 -12.31 6.74
CA THR A 82 13.03 -13.41 7.20
C THR A 82 13.66 -14.26 8.30
N LYS A 83 15.00 -14.37 8.34
CA LYS A 83 15.73 -15.09 9.40
C LYS A 83 15.70 -14.38 10.75
N ASN A 84 15.37 -13.10 10.76
CA ASN A 84 15.28 -12.24 11.94
C ASN A 84 13.82 -12.08 12.42
N ILE A 85 12.90 -12.90 11.91
CA ILE A 85 11.48 -12.85 12.29
C ILE A 85 11.19 -14.02 13.22
N GLN A 86 10.49 -13.72 14.30
CA GLN A 86 9.92 -14.71 15.20
C GLN A 86 8.53 -14.28 15.66
N ASP A 87 7.79 -15.22 16.24
CA ASP A 87 6.47 -14.91 16.81
C ASP A 87 6.59 -13.84 17.90
N TYR A 88 5.72 -12.83 17.82
CA TYR A 88 5.57 -11.83 18.86
C TYR A 88 4.66 -12.35 19.97
N LYS A 89 5.24 -12.47 21.17
CA LYS A 89 4.51 -12.84 22.37
C LYS A 89 4.38 -11.63 23.28
N LEU A 90 3.15 -11.33 23.68
CA LEU A 90 2.88 -10.33 24.71
C LEU A 90 2.40 -11.05 25.96
N LYS A 91 3.25 -11.09 26.99
CA LYS A 91 3.07 -11.96 28.16
C LYS A 91 2.93 -13.42 27.69
N ASP A 92 1.77 -14.04 27.90
CA ASP A 92 1.51 -15.45 27.54
C ASP A 92 0.71 -15.59 26.23
N GLU A 93 0.29 -14.49 25.60
CA GLU A 93 -0.49 -14.52 24.35
C GLU A 93 0.43 -14.42 23.14
N ASN A 94 0.30 -15.36 22.20
CA ASN A 94 0.98 -15.28 20.90
C ASN A 94 0.13 -14.42 19.95
N ILE A 95 0.57 -13.17 19.75
CA ILE A 95 -0.14 -12.20 18.91
C ILE A 95 0.00 -12.58 17.43
N SER A 96 1.06 -13.27 17.04
CA SER A 96 1.34 -13.69 15.66
C SER A 96 0.37 -14.73 15.11
N GLN A 97 -0.63 -15.16 15.88
CA GLN A 97 -1.67 -16.09 15.45
C GLN A 97 -2.88 -15.42 14.80
N LYS A 98 -3.02 -14.09 14.95
CA LYS A 98 -4.17 -13.36 14.41
C LYS A 98 -3.75 -12.07 13.70
N PRO A 99 -4.37 -11.76 12.56
CA PRO A 99 -4.20 -10.47 11.91
C PRO A 99 -4.79 -9.35 12.78
N ILE A 100 -4.36 -8.12 12.53
CA ILE A 100 -4.98 -6.93 13.11
C ILE A 100 -6.43 -6.78 12.64
N GLN A 101 -7.22 -5.94 13.32
CA GLN A 101 -8.61 -5.69 12.95
C GLN A 101 -8.75 -5.26 11.48
N ALA A 102 -9.73 -5.81 10.76
CA ALA A 102 -9.95 -5.52 9.33
C ALA A 102 -10.13 -4.02 9.04
N GLN A 103 -10.81 -3.29 9.94
CA GLN A 103 -10.96 -1.84 9.81
C GLN A 103 -9.61 -1.11 9.87
N ASN A 104 -8.67 -1.59 10.69
CA ASN A 104 -7.32 -1.03 10.78
C ASN A 104 -6.54 -1.31 9.49
N ILE A 105 -6.69 -2.50 8.91
CA ILE A 105 -6.09 -2.84 7.60
C ILE A 105 -6.54 -1.83 6.55
N LYS A 106 -7.85 -1.63 6.42
CA LYS A 106 -8.43 -0.69 5.45
C LYS A 106 -7.91 0.73 5.67
N THR A 107 -7.92 1.23 6.90
CA THR A 107 -7.43 2.57 7.20
C THR A 107 -5.92 2.71 6.98
N LEU A 108 -5.12 1.68 7.24
CA LEU A 108 -3.69 1.69 6.93
C LEU A 108 -3.42 1.70 5.42
N MET A 109 -4.17 0.91 4.65
CA MET A 109 -4.08 0.93 3.19
C MET A 109 -4.38 2.31 2.63
N GLU A 110 -5.41 2.98 3.15
CA GLU A 110 -5.78 4.34 2.76
C GLU A 110 -4.76 5.40 3.22
N THR A 111 -4.25 5.28 4.46
CA THR A 111 -3.35 6.28 5.05
C THR A 111 -1.96 6.25 4.41
N TYR A 112 -1.44 5.04 4.18
CA TYR A 112 -0.08 4.82 3.66
C TYR A 112 -0.05 4.53 2.15
N ASN A 113 -1.21 4.55 1.48
CA ASN A 113 -1.36 4.17 0.07
C ASN A 113 -0.74 2.80 -0.24
N ILE A 114 -0.91 1.83 0.68
CA ILE A 114 -0.34 0.49 0.57
C ILE A 114 -1.22 -0.36 -0.36
N LEU A 115 -0.62 -0.84 -1.46
CA LEU A 115 -1.30 -1.59 -2.52
C LEU A 115 -1.27 -3.10 -2.28
N ILE A 116 -1.82 -3.56 -1.16
CA ILE A 116 -1.77 -4.98 -0.74
C ILE A 116 -3.19 -5.51 -0.54
N LYS A 117 -3.41 -6.81 -0.75
CA LYS A 117 -4.70 -7.46 -0.48
C LYS A 117 -5.18 -7.17 0.94
N GLU A 118 -6.42 -6.74 1.08
CA GLU A 118 -7.02 -6.49 2.41
C GLU A 118 -7.13 -7.78 3.22
N LYS A 119 -7.43 -8.90 2.55
CA LYS A 119 -7.51 -10.21 3.20
C LYS A 119 -6.11 -10.73 3.56
N PRO A 120 -5.88 -11.15 4.82
CA PRO A 120 -4.63 -11.78 5.23
C PRO A 120 -4.29 -13.00 4.38
N ILE A 121 -3.02 -13.13 4.00
CA ILE A 121 -2.49 -14.22 3.18
C ILE A 121 -1.37 -14.89 3.97
N THR A 122 -1.48 -16.21 4.15
CA THR A 122 -0.39 -17.02 4.71
C THR A 122 0.52 -17.51 3.59
N PHE A 123 1.82 -17.45 3.81
CA PHE A 123 2.84 -17.89 2.88
C PHE A 123 4.03 -18.53 3.61
N ASN A 124 4.76 -19.43 2.94
CA ASN A 124 5.99 -19.99 3.47
C ASN A 124 7.17 -19.09 3.08
N THR A 125 8.03 -18.73 4.04
CA THR A 125 9.23 -17.93 3.79
C THR A 125 10.18 -18.57 2.78
N GLU A 126 10.20 -19.91 2.69
CA GLU A 126 11.03 -20.66 1.74
C GLU A 126 10.62 -20.46 0.28
N ASP A 127 9.38 -20.03 0.04
CA ASP A 127 8.90 -19.68 -1.30
C ASP A 127 9.50 -18.35 -1.79
N TYR A 128 10.11 -17.56 -0.91
CA TYR A 128 10.61 -16.20 -1.19
C TYR A 128 12.04 -16.01 -0.66
N ASP A 129 12.80 -17.09 -0.47
CA ASP A 129 14.15 -17.06 0.12
C ASP A 129 15.25 -16.66 -0.87
N THR A 130 14.94 -16.56 -2.17
CA THR A 130 15.92 -16.27 -3.22
C THR A 130 15.29 -15.37 -4.26
N ASP A 131 16.08 -14.48 -4.86
CA ASP A 131 15.61 -13.53 -5.86
C ASP A 131 14.95 -14.24 -7.05
N GLN A 132 15.44 -15.43 -7.41
CA GLN A 132 14.86 -16.24 -8.48
C GLN A 132 13.44 -16.72 -8.11
N LYS A 133 13.25 -17.28 -6.92
CA LYS A 133 11.92 -17.72 -6.48
C LYS A 133 10.95 -16.55 -6.37
N VAL A 134 11.41 -15.38 -5.90
CA VAL A 134 10.60 -14.16 -5.84
C VAL A 134 10.11 -13.76 -7.24
N LYS A 135 10.98 -13.82 -8.27
CA LYS A 135 10.63 -13.51 -9.66
C LYS A 135 9.70 -14.54 -10.29
N ASP A 136 9.87 -15.81 -9.95
CA ASP A 136 9.08 -16.92 -10.51
C ASP A 136 7.67 -17.01 -9.91
N LYS A 137 7.43 -16.37 -8.76
CA LYS A 137 6.12 -16.32 -8.11
C LYS A 137 5.27 -15.21 -8.71
N GLN A 138 4.06 -15.58 -9.15
CA GLN A 138 3.03 -14.59 -9.46
C GLN A 138 2.72 -13.77 -8.21
N ASN A 139 2.69 -12.44 -8.35
CA ASN A 139 2.46 -11.55 -7.23
C ASN A 139 1.00 -11.62 -6.75
N VAL A 140 0.75 -12.47 -5.76
CA VAL A 140 -0.57 -12.69 -5.16
C VAL A 140 -0.89 -11.72 -4.01
N PHE A 141 0.09 -10.92 -3.57
CA PHE A 141 -0.04 -10.02 -2.42
C PHE A 141 -0.51 -8.63 -2.80
N LEU A 142 -0.16 -8.15 -3.99
CA LEU A 142 -0.67 -6.87 -4.45
C LEU A 142 -2.13 -7.01 -4.91
N GLU A 143 -2.96 -6.06 -4.49
CA GLU A 143 -4.30 -5.87 -5.02
C GLU A 143 -4.48 -4.39 -5.29
N LEU A 144 -4.68 -4.09 -6.57
CA LEU A 144 -4.99 -2.75 -7.03
C LEU A 144 -6.51 -2.65 -7.13
N ASN A 145 -7.17 -2.23 -6.04
CA ASN A 145 -8.60 -1.97 -6.06
C ASN A 145 -8.87 -0.55 -6.60
N PHE A 146 -8.67 -0.36 -7.91
CA PHE A 146 -8.88 0.92 -8.60
C PHE A 146 -10.31 1.47 -8.47
N GLN A 147 -11.31 0.60 -8.21
CA GLN A 147 -12.70 1.04 -8.06
C GLN A 147 -12.95 1.77 -6.76
N ASN A 148 -12.29 1.35 -5.67
CA ASN A 148 -12.50 1.91 -4.33
C ASN A 148 -11.43 2.93 -3.93
N MET A 149 -10.35 3.06 -4.69
CA MET A 149 -9.29 4.02 -4.39
C MET A 149 -9.76 5.45 -4.70
N PRO A 150 -9.70 6.38 -3.72
CA PRO A 150 -9.94 7.79 -3.98
C PRO A 150 -9.01 8.34 -5.07
N THR A 151 -9.53 9.16 -5.98
CA THR A 151 -8.79 9.70 -7.12
C THR A 151 -7.50 10.43 -6.73
N HIS A 152 -7.48 11.11 -5.59
CA HIS A 152 -6.28 11.78 -5.08
C HIS A 152 -5.18 10.79 -4.68
N GLN A 153 -5.52 9.59 -4.19
CA GLN A 153 -4.55 8.54 -3.88
C GLN A 153 -3.95 7.94 -5.15
N LEU A 154 -4.77 7.73 -6.19
CA LEU A 154 -4.28 7.32 -7.51
C LEU A 154 -3.26 8.31 -8.07
N ILE A 155 -3.57 9.60 -8.02
CA ILE A 155 -2.68 10.67 -8.48
C ILE A 155 -1.39 10.72 -7.64
N ASN A 156 -1.48 10.60 -6.31
CA ASN A 156 -0.32 10.62 -5.44
C ASN A 156 0.59 9.42 -5.64
N ALA A 157 0.02 8.23 -5.87
CA ALA A 157 0.77 7.01 -6.18
C ALA A 157 1.47 7.13 -7.54
N ILE A 158 0.81 7.69 -8.56
CA ILE A 158 1.45 8.04 -9.85
C ILE A 158 2.61 9.00 -9.63
N ASN A 159 2.39 10.10 -8.91
CA ASN A 159 3.40 11.13 -8.71
C ASN A 159 4.61 10.61 -7.95
N SER A 160 4.39 9.80 -6.90
CA SER A 160 5.45 9.18 -6.12
C SER A 160 6.24 8.18 -6.96
N GLY A 161 5.53 7.32 -7.71
CA GLY A 161 6.16 6.34 -8.60
C GLY A 161 6.96 6.99 -9.74
N MET A 162 6.46 8.09 -10.31
CA MET A 162 7.19 8.88 -11.31
C MET A 162 8.43 9.57 -10.72
N THR A 163 8.33 10.08 -9.49
CA THR A 163 9.46 10.69 -8.78
C THR A 163 10.57 9.67 -8.55
N ASP A 164 10.22 8.46 -8.09
CA ASP A 164 11.17 7.37 -7.89
C ASP A 164 11.79 6.87 -9.21
N PHE A 165 10.99 6.82 -10.28
CA PHE A 165 11.48 6.52 -11.62
C PHE A 165 12.53 7.55 -12.08
N TYR A 166 12.22 8.84 -11.97
CA TYR A 166 13.16 9.91 -12.32
C TYR A 166 14.43 9.89 -11.47
N LYS A 167 14.31 9.63 -10.16
CA LYS A 167 15.46 9.48 -9.27
C LYS A 167 16.38 8.35 -9.75
N ARG A 168 15.83 7.16 -10.01
CA ARG A 168 16.61 6.00 -10.47
C ARG A 168 17.18 6.17 -11.87
N LEU A 169 16.47 6.86 -12.74
CA LEU A 169 16.95 7.21 -14.08
C LEU A 169 18.13 8.19 -14.02
N ASN A 170 18.16 9.09 -13.04
CA ASN A 170 19.31 9.95 -12.78
C ASN A 170 20.49 9.17 -12.18
N GLU A 171 20.23 8.23 -11.26
CA GLU A 171 21.27 7.33 -10.74
C GLU A 171 21.91 6.50 -11.86
N LEU A 172 21.13 5.97 -12.81
CA LEU A 172 21.66 5.22 -13.96
C LEU A 172 22.51 6.08 -14.91
N ARG A 173 22.34 7.40 -14.87
CA ARG A 173 23.13 8.37 -15.65
C ARG A 173 24.42 8.77 -14.94
N GLU A 174 24.67 8.27 -13.73
CA GLU A 174 25.92 8.56 -13.02
C GLU A 174 27.13 7.98 -13.77
N PRO A 175 28.11 8.82 -14.15
CA PRO A 175 29.24 8.40 -14.96
C PRO A 175 30.22 7.47 -14.21
N THR A 176 30.10 7.36 -12.89
CA THR A 176 30.97 6.57 -12.02
C THR A 176 30.50 5.13 -11.80
N LEU A 177 29.35 4.73 -12.32
CA LEU A 177 28.81 3.38 -12.17
C LEU A 177 29.65 2.34 -12.93
N THR A 178 29.99 1.24 -12.26
CA THR A 178 30.57 0.07 -12.93
C THR A 178 29.54 -0.66 -13.79
N GLU A 179 29.99 -1.44 -14.77
CA GLU A 179 29.10 -2.16 -15.70
C GLU A 179 28.16 -3.13 -14.98
N HIS A 180 28.62 -3.80 -13.92
CA HIS A 180 27.80 -4.70 -13.12
C HIS A 180 26.71 -3.95 -12.34
N GLU A 181 27.04 -2.85 -11.66
CA GLU A 181 26.08 -2.02 -10.93
C GLU A 181 25.05 -1.38 -11.86
N ARG A 182 25.47 -1.02 -13.08
CA ARG A 182 24.59 -0.50 -14.12
C ARG A 182 23.57 -1.55 -14.56
N GLN A 183 23.99 -2.79 -14.79
CA GLN A 183 23.07 -3.89 -15.17
C GLN A 183 22.07 -4.21 -14.05
N GLU A 184 22.52 -4.24 -12.80
CA GLU A 184 21.64 -4.46 -11.63
C GLU A 184 20.61 -3.34 -11.48
N LYS A 185 21.04 -2.08 -11.58
CA LYS A 185 20.13 -0.92 -11.54
C LYS A 185 19.17 -0.88 -12.73
N MET A 186 19.60 -1.34 -13.91
CA MET A 186 18.77 -1.39 -15.11
C MET A 186 17.66 -2.45 -15.00
N LEU A 187 17.97 -3.62 -14.43
CA LEU A 187 16.96 -4.65 -14.12
C LEU A 187 15.92 -4.14 -13.11
N GLN A 188 16.34 -3.39 -12.09
CA GLN A 188 15.42 -2.75 -11.14
C GLN A 188 14.57 -1.66 -11.81
N MET A 189 15.13 -0.91 -12.77
CA MET A 189 14.39 0.10 -13.53
C MET A 189 13.34 -0.53 -14.46
N ASN A 190 13.65 -1.61 -15.16
CA ASN A 190 12.69 -2.31 -16.04
C ASN A 190 11.47 -2.85 -15.27
N GLY A 191 11.69 -3.34 -14.04
CA GLY A 191 10.59 -3.77 -13.15
C GLY A 191 9.72 -2.61 -12.70
N LEU A 192 10.33 -1.46 -12.41
CA LEU A 192 9.60 -0.22 -12.09
C LEU A 192 8.84 0.34 -13.28
N GLU A 193 9.42 0.38 -14.48
CA GLU A 193 8.74 0.81 -15.71
C GLU A 193 7.51 -0.04 -16.00
N THR A 194 7.64 -1.36 -15.93
CA THR A 194 6.52 -2.28 -16.19
C THR A 194 5.39 -2.09 -15.17
N ASN A 195 5.74 -1.94 -13.88
CA ASN A 195 4.76 -1.69 -12.83
C ASN A 195 4.10 -0.30 -12.97
N LEU A 196 4.86 0.72 -13.37
CA LEU A 196 4.35 2.06 -13.62
C LEU A 196 3.42 2.10 -14.84
N ILE A 197 3.80 1.47 -15.95
CA ILE A 197 2.96 1.39 -17.17
C ILE A 197 1.63 0.73 -16.84
N PHE A 198 1.65 -0.42 -16.16
CA PHE A 198 0.42 -1.08 -15.73
C PHE A 198 -0.42 -0.18 -14.82
N PHE A 199 0.23 0.55 -13.90
CA PHE A 199 -0.45 1.49 -13.02
C PHE A 199 -1.07 2.69 -13.76
N PHE A 200 -0.37 3.23 -14.76
CA PHE A 200 -0.85 4.30 -15.63
C PHE A 200 -2.04 3.86 -16.46
N GLU A 201 -1.97 2.71 -17.13
CA GLU A 201 -3.06 2.20 -17.96
C GLU A 201 -4.35 1.99 -17.18
N GLN A 202 -4.25 1.45 -15.97
CA GLN A 202 -5.42 1.23 -15.12
C GLN A 202 -5.95 2.53 -14.51
N THR A 203 -5.07 3.47 -14.18
CA THR A 203 -5.49 4.80 -13.70
C THR A 203 -6.18 5.61 -14.80
N LEU A 204 -5.68 5.54 -16.04
CA LEU A 204 -6.33 6.18 -17.19
C LEU A 204 -7.75 5.64 -17.40
N LYS A 205 -7.93 4.31 -17.40
CA LYS A 205 -9.26 3.69 -17.47
C LYS A 205 -10.20 4.20 -16.39
N ARG A 206 -9.71 4.37 -15.16
CA ARG A 206 -10.52 4.89 -14.05
C ARG A 206 -10.87 6.37 -14.23
N MET A 207 -9.94 7.18 -14.74
CA MET A 207 -10.22 8.57 -15.09
C MET A 207 -11.30 8.66 -16.16
N ASP A 208 -11.24 7.81 -17.19
CA ASP A 208 -12.26 7.74 -18.24
C ASP A 208 -13.64 7.36 -17.67
N GLU A 209 -13.70 6.40 -16.74
CA GLU A 209 -14.94 6.05 -16.03
C GLU A 209 -15.50 7.22 -15.21
N ILE A 210 -14.64 7.97 -14.52
CA ILE A 210 -15.03 9.14 -13.72
C ILE A 210 -15.56 10.26 -14.64
N ILE A 211 -14.86 10.53 -15.75
CA ILE A 211 -15.29 11.52 -16.76
C ILE A 211 -16.66 11.13 -17.32
N ALA A 212 -16.86 9.87 -17.69
CA ALA A 212 -18.14 9.38 -18.19
C ALA A 212 -19.29 9.54 -17.16
N GLN A 213 -19.01 9.31 -15.87
CA GLN A 213 -19.98 9.53 -14.80
C GLN A 213 -20.29 11.01 -14.60
N GLN A 214 -19.29 11.89 -14.67
CA GLN A 214 -19.47 13.34 -14.59
C GLN A 214 -20.29 13.87 -15.77
N ASP A 215 -19.98 13.44 -16.99
CA ASP A 215 -20.72 13.82 -18.20
C ASP A 215 -22.20 13.40 -18.13
N LYS A 216 -22.46 12.20 -17.60
CA LYS A 216 -23.83 11.73 -17.39
C LYS A 216 -24.57 12.64 -16.40
N ARG A 217 -23.92 13.00 -15.30
CA ARG A 217 -24.50 13.85 -14.26
C ARG A 217 -24.70 15.31 -14.72
N ILE A 218 -23.79 15.83 -15.54
CA ILE A 218 -23.94 17.15 -16.19
C ILE A 218 -25.16 17.13 -17.11
N LYS A 219 -25.34 16.09 -17.94
CA LYS A 219 -26.52 15.96 -18.81
C LYS A 219 -27.83 15.86 -18.03
N GLU A 220 -27.84 15.12 -16.93
CA GLU A 220 -29.01 15.01 -16.03
C GLU A 220 -29.34 16.37 -15.38
N LEU A 221 -28.32 17.11 -14.94
CA LEU A 221 -28.47 18.47 -14.41
C LEU A 221 -28.98 19.44 -15.48
N GLU A 222 -28.38 19.47 -16.67
CA GLU A 222 -28.84 20.32 -17.78
C GLU A 222 -30.29 20.00 -18.21
N ALA A 223 -30.69 18.73 -18.17
CA ALA A 223 -32.06 18.31 -18.46
C ALA A 223 -33.05 18.78 -17.39
N THR A 224 -32.63 18.84 -16.13
CA THR A 224 -33.45 19.34 -15.02
C THR A 224 -33.50 20.88 -14.98
N THR A 225 -32.44 21.59 -15.38
CA THR A 225 -32.45 23.06 -15.49
C THR A 225 -33.23 23.57 -16.71
N LYS A 226 -33.45 22.73 -17.74
CA LYS A 226 -34.20 23.07 -18.95
C LYS A 226 -35.71 22.78 -18.86
N GLN A 227 -36.23 22.31 -17.73
CA GLN A 227 -37.67 22.32 -17.49
C GLN A 227 -38.06 23.72 -16.98
N PRO A 228 -38.73 24.56 -17.80
CA PRO A 228 -39.20 25.83 -17.31
C PRO A 228 -40.36 25.56 -16.36
N ASN A 229 -40.28 26.15 -15.18
CA ASN A 229 -41.36 26.23 -14.20
C ASN A 229 -42.47 27.09 -14.81
N ILE A 230 -43.32 26.50 -15.67
CA ILE A 230 -44.54 27.13 -16.18
C ILE A 230 -45.71 26.42 -15.51
N GLN A 231 -45.97 26.81 -14.26
CA GLN A 231 -47.33 26.85 -13.75
C GLN A 231 -47.84 28.29 -13.96
N ASP A 232 -48.21 28.61 -15.20
CA ASP A 232 -49.19 29.66 -15.44
C ASP A 232 -50.55 28.95 -15.53
N GLU A 233 -51.29 28.97 -14.43
CA GLU A 233 -52.70 28.59 -14.42
C GLU A 233 -53.50 29.55 -15.32
N PRO A 234 -54.28 29.05 -16.29
CA PRO A 234 -55.25 29.88 -16.97
C PRO A 234 -56.43 30.10 -16.04
N ASN A 235 -56.53 31.32 -15.49
CA ASN A 235 -57.72 31.77 -14.78
C ASN A 235 -58.88 31.85 -15.79
N LYS A 236 -59.68 30.77 -15.87
CA LYS A 236 -60.97 30.76 -16.55
C LYS A 236 -62.04 31.24 -15.57
N ASN A 237 -62.63 32.37 -15.92
CA ASN A 237 -63.88 32.90 -15.36
C ASN A 237 -64.96 31.83 -15.21
N GLU A 238 -65.78 31.93 -14.16
CA GLU A 238 -67.26 31.96 -14.23
C GLU A 238 -67.89 32.10 -12.83
N ASN A 239 -68.28 33.34 -12.47
CA ASN A 239 -69.67 33.75 -12.16
C ASN A 239 -69.70 35.21 -11.67
#